data_AF-A0A0D0DNP4-F1
#
_entry.id   AF-A0A0D0DNP4-F1
#
_cell.length_a   1.000
_cell.length_b   1.000
_cell.length_c   1.000
_cell.angle_alpha   90.00
_cell.angle_beta   90.00
_cell.angle_gamma   90.00
#
_symmetry.space_group_name_H-M   'P 1'
#
loop_
_entity.id
_entity.type
_entity.pdbx_description
1 polymer ?
#
loop_
_entity_poly.entity_id
_entity_poly.type
_entity_poly.pdbx_seq_one_letter_code
_entity_poly.pdbx_strand_id
1 'polypeptide(L)'
;SLPACAVCLGREFHNKSVVYCAAEKTWDGKHETYAKQVEHKLYVKATNEQLCINWQRAEGCSDSHSLRHACSGCGSSLHGAQRCPRAQ
;
A
#
# COMPACT_ATOMS: atom_id res chain seq x y z
N SER A 1 14.31 9.17 2.06
CA SER A 1 13.22 9.26 1.08
C SER A 1 11.90 9.39 1.82
N LEU A 2 10.91 10.07 1.23
CA LEU A 2 9.56 10.15 1.82
C LEU A 2 8.90 8.75 1.85
N PRO A 3 8.01 8.47 2.82
CA PRO A 3 7.23 7.24 2.83
C PRO A 3 6.39 7.10 1.54
N ALA A 4 6.37 5.91 0.97
CA ALA A 4 5.50 5.61 -0.15
C ALA A 4 4.05 5.49 0.33
N CYS A 5 3.12 6.06 -0.42
CA CYS A 5 1.71 5.84 -0.18
C CYS A 5 1.35 4.37 -0.42
N ALA A 6 0.64 3.75 0.52
CA ALA A 6 0.25 2.35 0.40
C ALA A 6 -0.80 2.08 -0.71
N VAL A 7 -1.40 3.12 -1.29
CA VAL A 7 -2.39 2.98 -2.37
C VAL A 7 -1.74 3.23 -3.74
N CYS A 8 -1.24 4.45 -4.01
CA CYS A 8 -0.69 4.79 -5.33
C CYS A 8 0.83 4.54 -5.47
N LEU A 9 1.52 4.19 -4.38
CA LEU A 9 2.97 3.97 -4.32
C LEU A 9 3.83 5.22 -4.58
N GLY A 10 3.22 6.39 -4.72
CA GLY A 10 3.93 7.67 -4.84
C GLY A 10 4.50 8.12 -3.50
N ARG A 11 5.71 8.68 -3.51
CA ARG A 11 6.37 9.28 -2.33
C ARG A 11 6.14 10.79 -2.24
N GLU A 12 5.98 11.46 -3.38
CA GLU A 12 5.84 12.92 -3.45
C GLU A 12 4.42 13.37 -3.82
N PHE A 13 3.55 12.44 -4.23
CA PHE A 13 2.28 12.73 -4.91
C PHE A 13 1.05 12.86 -3.99
N HIS A 14 1.14 13.64 -2.91
CA HIS A 14 0.02 13.79 -1.97
C HIS A 14 -0.17 15.22 -1.47
N ASN A 15 -1.14 15.94 -2.06
CA ASN A 15 -1.66 17.21 -1.51
C ASN A 15 -2.56 17.00 -0.27
N LYS A 16 -2.98 15.75 0.00
CA LYS A 16 -3.79 15.35 1.15
C LYS A 16 -3.06 14.26 1.92
N SER A 17 -3.36 14.08 3.20
CA SER A 17 -2.78 13.00 4.00
C SER A 17 -2.95 11.65 3.31
N VAL A 18 -1.87 10.85 3.27
CA VAL A 18 -1.81 9.54 2.61
C VAL A 18 -2.92 8.59 3.08
N VAL A 19 -3.46 8.79 4.28
CA VAL A 19 -4.56 7.98 4.85
C VAL A 19 -5.92 8.21 4.18
N TYR A 20 -6.02 9.21 3.30
CA TYR A 20 -7.21 9.51 2.49
C TYR A 20 -6.94 9.34 0.99
N CYS A 21 -5.89 8.60 0.63
CA CYS A 21 -5.58 8.35 -0.77
C CYS A 21 -6.67 7.46 -1.41
N ALA A 22 -7.40 8.04 -2.36
CA ALA A 22 -8.40 7.37 -3.18
C ALA A 22 -7.94 7.22 -4.65
N ALA A 23 -6.63 7.09 -4.88
CA ALA A 23 -6.08 6.94 -6.22
C ALA A 23 -6.45 5.56 -6.79
N GLU A 24 -7.00 5.57 -8.01
CA GLU A 24 -7.32 4.35 -8.74
C GLU A 24 -6.11 3.77 -9.49
N LYS A 25 -5.10 4.62 -9.76
CA LYS A 25 -3.86 4.24 -10.46
C LYS A 25 -2.61 4.55 -9.63
N THR A 26 -1.49 3.92 -9.98
CA THR A 26 -0.16 4.22 -9.45
C THR A 26 0.25 5.66 -9.77
N TRP A 27 1.24 6.18 -9.05
CA TRP A 27 1.74 7.55 -9.19
C TRP A 27 2.12 7.94 -10.63
N ASP A 28 2.54 6.97 -11.46
CA ASP A 28 2.89 7.17 -12.86
C ASP A 28 1.71 7.00 -13.84
N GLY A 29 0.52 6.69 -13.33
CA GLY A 29 -0.69 6.44 -14.12
C GLY A 29 -0.67 5.15 -14.97
N LYS A 30 0.36 4.29 -14.84
CA LYS A 30 0.54 3.12 -15.72
C LYS A 30 -0.22 1.87 -15.25
N HIS A 31 -0.45 1.72 -13.95
CA HIS A 31 -1.08 0.54 -13.37
C HIS A 31 -2.26 0.92 -12.51
N GLU A 32 -3.31 0.09 -12.50
CA GLU A 32 -4.36 0.16 -11.48
C GLU A 32 -3.75 -0.13 -10.10
N THR A 33 -4.26 0.54 -9.05
CA THR A 33 -3.85 0.26 -7.68
C THR A 33 -4.33 -1.12 -7.25
N TYR A 34 -3.46 -1.87 -6.61
CA TYR A 34 -3.78 -3.23 -6.16
C TYR A 34 -4.68 -3.21 -4.90
N ALA A 35 -4.44 -2.26 -4.01
CA ALA A 35 -5.23 -2.06 -2.80
C ALA A 35 -6.00 -0.72 -2.85
N LYS A 36 -7.06 -0.65 -2.06
CA LYS A 36 -7.82 0.57 -1.76
C LYS A 36 -7.77 0.85 -0.26
N GLN A 37 -8.00 2.12 0.09
CA GLN A 37 -8.13 2.54 1.47
C GLN A 37 -9.60 2.82 1.82
N VAL A 38 -10.07 2.25 2.93
CA VAL A 38 -11.43 2.44 3.46
C VAL A 38 -11.30 2.64 4.96
N GLU A 39 -11.81 3.75 5.50
CA GLU A 39 -11.78 4.07 6.94
C GLU A 39 -10.41 3.79 7.61
N HIS A 40 -9.34 4.33 7.05
CA HIS A 40 -7.96 4.17 7.55
C HIS A 40 -7.39 2.73 7.49
N LYS A 41 -8.09 1.78 6.87
CA LYS A 41 -7.64 0.40 6.64
C LYS A 41 -7.37 0.15 5.16
N LEU A 42 -6.50 -0.82 4.87
CA LEU A 42 -6.15 -1.22 3.51
C LEU A 42 -6.83 -2.54 3.16
N TYR A 43 -7.34 -2.61 1.94
CA TYR A 43 -8.01 -3.80 1.42
C TYR A 43 -7.54 -4.09 0.00
N VAL A 44 -7.34 -5.36 -0.32
CA VAL A 44 -7.11 -5.81 -1.70
C VAL A 44 -8.37 -5.50 -2.52
N LYS A 45 -8.24 -4.84 -3.67
CA LYS A 45 -9.41 -4.46 -4.49
C LYS A 45 -10.18 -5.69 -4.98
N ALA A 46 -9.47 -6.73 -5.40
CA ALA A 46 -10.06 -7.93 -6.00
C ALA A 46 -10.80 -8.82 -4.99
N THR A 47 -10.26 -8.99 -3.78
CA THR A 47 -10.78 -9.94 -2.78
C THR A 47 -11.48 -9.28 -1.59
N ASN A 48 -11.32 -7.97 -1.41
CA ASN A 48 -11.69 -7.23 -0.20
C ASN A 48 -11.03 -7.79 1.09
N GLU A 49 -9.95 -8.56 0.98
CA GLU A 49 -9.19 -9.01 2.14
C GLU A 49 -8.41 -7.84 2.74
N GLN A 50 -8.45 -7.75 4.07
CA GLN A 50 -7.77 -6.69 4.79
C GLN A 50 -6.26 -6.95 4.86
N LEU A 51 -5.48 -5.94 4.48
CA LEU A 51 -4.02 -5.93 4.61
C LEU A 51 -3.57 -5.33 5.94
N CYS A 52 -2.43 -5.78 6.43
CA CYS A 52 -1.77 -5.19 7.58
C CYS A 52 -1.11 -3.86 7.19
N ILE A 53 -1.50 -2.76 7.86
CA ILE A 53 -0.94 -1.43 7.59
C ILE A 53 0.51 -1.32 8.08
N ASN A 54 0.83 -1.95 9.21
CA ASN A 54 2.20 -1.98 9.74
C ASN A 54 3.14 -2.70 8.78
N TRP A 55 2.67 -3.77 8.13
CA TRP A 55 3.44 -4.47 7.10
C TRP A 55 3.86 -3.55 5.95
N GLN A 56 3.05 -2.54 5.60
CA GLN A 56 3.36 -1.62 4.50
C GLN A 56 4.45 -0.60 4.83
N ARG A 57 4.76 -0.42 6.12
CA ARG A 57 5.75 0.56 6.60
C ARG A 57 7.18 0.04 6.41
N ALA A 58 8.17 0.90 6.61
CA ALA A 58 9.59 0.55 6.48
C ALA A 58 10.00 -0.53 7.49
N GLU A 59 9.48 -0.41 8.71
CA GLU A 59 9.74 -1.29 9.84
C GLU A 59 9.11 -2.69 9.62
N GLY A 60 8.07 -2.75 8.79
CA GLY A 60 7.25 -3.95 8.63
C GLY A 60 6.39 -4.21 9.88
N CYS A 61 5.96 -5.47 10.01
CA CYS A 61 5.16 -5.94 11.14
C CYS A 61 5.78 -7.20 11.73
N SER A 62 5.91 -7.25 13.05
CA SER A 62 6.43 -8.40 13.82
C SER A 62 5.33 -9.34 14.33
N ASP A 63 4.06 -8.97 14.16
CA ASP A 63 2.94 -9.75 14.70
C ASP A 63 2.69 -11.03 13.89
N SER A 64 2.17 -12.05 14.58
CA SER A 64 1.85 -13.35 14.00
C SER A 64 0.52 -13.35 13.25
N HIS A 65 0.41 -12.53 12.20
CA HIS A 65 -0.75 -12.51 11.28
C HIS A 65 -0.32 -12.44 9.81
N SER A 66 0.61 -13.32 9.43
CA SER A 66 1.25 -13.36 8.10
C SER A 66 0.29 -13.45 6.92
N LEU A 67 -0.93 -13.96 7.11
CA LEU A 67 -1.96 -13.99 6.08
C LEU A 67 -2.36 -12.58 5.57
N ARG A 68 -2.12 -11.53 6.38
CA ARG A 68 -2.36 -10.13 6.00
C ARG A 68 -1.11 -9.41 5.51
N HIS A 69 0.04 -10.10 5.48
CA HIS A 69 1.33 -9.56 5.04
C HIS A 69 1.46 -9.73 3.53
N ALA A 70 0.74 -8.89 2.79
CA ALA A 70 0.92 -8.73 1.35
C ALA A 70 1.15 -7.26 1.02
N CYS A 71 2.04 -7.00 0.06
CA CYS A 71 2.34 -5.67 -0.45
C CYS A 71 1.09 -5.06 -1.08
N SER A 72 0.66 -3.90 -0.60
CA SER A 72 -0.52 -3.22 -1.13
C SER A 72 -0.35 -2.68 -2.56
N GLY A 73 0.87 -2.69 -3.09
CA GLY A 73 1.19 -2.27 -4.47
C GLY A 73 1.25 -3.38 -5.51
N CYS A 74 1.49 -4.63 -5.10
CA CYS A 74 1.70 -5.74 -6.04
C CYS A 74 1.28 -7.13 -5.53
N GLY A 75 0.78 -7.24 -4.29
CA GLY A 75 0.35 -8.50 -3.69
C GLY A 75 1.46 -9.41 -3.16
N SER A 76 2.74 -9.08 -3.37
CA SER A 76 3.86 -9.90 -2.88
C SER A 76 3.88 -9.99 -1.35
N SER A 77 4.09 -11.19 -0.80
CA SER A 77 4.27 -11.40 0.65
C SER A 77 5.68 -11.12 1.17
N LEU A 78 6.64 -10.82 0.28
CA LEU A 78 8.04 -10.64 0.64
C LEU A 78 8.35 -9.24 1.18
N HIS A 79 7.50 -8.26 0.91
CA HIS A 79 7.71 -6.86 1.30
C HIS A 79 6.39 -6.12 1.49
N GLY A 80 6.46 -4.95 2.11
CA GLY A 80 5.38 -3.96 2.16
C GLY A 80 5.56 -2.84 1.13
N ALA A 81 4.55 -1.98 0.99
CA ALA A 81 4.51 -0.88 0.03
C ALA A 81 5.78 -0.01 0.02
N GLN A 82 6.34 0.29 1.21
CA GLN A 82 7.55 1.11 1.34
C GLN A 82 8.76 0.58 0.55
N ARG A 83 8.85 -0.75 0.40
CA ARG A 83 9.92 -1.46 -0.32
C ARG A 83 9.46 -2.01 -1.67
N CYS A 84 8.27 -1.62 -2.15
CA CYS A 84 7.77 -2.10 -3.42
C CYS A 84 8.63 -1.54 -4.58
N PRO A 85 9.06 -2.36 -5.55
CA PRO A 85 9.80 -1.88 -6.72
C PRO A 85 9.05 -0.86 -7.57
N ARG A 86 7.72 -0.80 -7.44
CA ARG A 86 6.86 0.17 -8.12
C ARG A 86 6.74 1.51 -7.39
N ALA A 87 7.27 1.62 -6.17
CA ALA A 87 7.19 2.83 -5.37
C ALA A 87 8.29 3.84 -5.73
N GLN A 88 7.90 5.07 -6.05
CA GLN A 88 8.80 6.17 -6.37
C GLN A 88 8.32 7.47 -5.77
#